data_AF-A0A2H8U0Y0-F1
#
_entry.id   AF-A0A2H8U0Y0-F1
#
_cell.length_a   1.000
_cell.length_b   1.000
_cell.length_c   1.000
_cell.angle_alpha   90.00
_cell.angle_beta   90.00
_cell.angle_gamma   90.00
#
_symmetry.space_group_name_H-M   'P 1'
#
loop_
_entity.id
_entity.type
_entity.pdbx_description
1 polymer ?
#
loop_
_entity_poly.entity_id
_entity_poly.type
_entity_poly.pdbx_seq_one_letter_code
_entity_poly.pdbx_strand_id
1 'polypeptide(L)'
;MRCTEILFQPSIIGCGQGGISDTIEFILKKYDAQTANNLAENVFLTGGPTKLPAFKERVYRELREMRPLETNINVKLSDSPILDAWFGAKEFANKQDFHKYLLTPEMYAEMGGDYFIENSCSNIYCPLPEAVQEPEGLSELNTEI
;
A
#
# COMPACT_ATOMS: atom_id res chain seq x y z
N MET A 1 4.48 -19.42 -18.97
CA MET A 1 4.59 -18.36 -17.92
C MET A 1 3.96 -17.02 -18.37
N ARG A 2 2.86 -17.00 -19.15
CA ARG A 2 2.21 -15.72 -19.54
C ARG A 2 1.36 -15.10 -18.44
N CYS A 3 0.73 -15.94 -17.60
CA CYS A 3 -0.19 -15.48 -16.55
C CYS A 3 0.52 -14.58 -15.52
N THR A 4 1.75 -14.93 -15.13
CA THR A 4 2.53 -14.17 -14.14
C THR A 4 3.10 -12.87 -14.70
N GLU A 5 3.24 -12.77 -16.03
CA GLU A 5 3.77 -11.56 -16.68
C GLU A 5 2.81 -10.37 -16.54
N ILE A 6 1.52 -10.63 -16.33
CA ILE A 6 0.50 -9.59 -16.12
C ILE A 6 0.84 -8.67 -14.94
N LEU A 7 1.60 -9.15 -13.94
CA LEU A 7 2.05 -8.33 -12.80
C LEU A 7 3.08 -7.26 -13.21
N PHE A 8 3.85 -7.52 -14.27
CA PHE A 8 4.88 -6.61 -14.78
C PHE A 8 4.42 -5.89 -16.06
N GLN A 9 3.53 -6.51 -16.83
CA GLN A 9 2.97 -5.98 -18.07
C GLN A 9 1.44 -6.17 -18.10
N PRO A 10 0.68 -5.33 -17.38
CA PRO A 10 -0.79 -5.40 -17.35
C PRO A 10 -1.45 -5.18 -18.71
N SER A 11 -0.75 -4.53 -19.65
CA SER A 11 -1.24 -4.25 -21.01
C SER A 11 -1.59 -5.50 -21.82
N ILE A 12 -1.04 -6.67 -21.46
CA ILE A 12 -1.33 -7.96 -22.11
C ILE A 12 -2.83 -8.30 -22.02
N ILE A 13 -3.51 -7.86 -20.98
CA ILE A 13 -4.96 -8.06 -20.78
C ILE A 13 -5.78 -6.79 -21.08
N GLY A 14 -5.17 -5.77 -21.70
CA GLY A 14 -5.81 -4.49 -21.95
C GLY A 14 -6.00 -3.61 -20.70
N CYS A 15 -5.30 -3.92 -19.59
CA CYS A 15 -5.32 -3.08 -18.41
C CYS A 15 -4.40 -1.86 -18.60
N GLY A 16 -4.94 -0.65 -18.47
CA GLY A 16 -4.20 0.61 -18.61
C GLY A 16 -3.39 1.03 -17.37
N GLN A 17 -3.19 0.14 -16.41
CA GLN A 17 -2.38 0.39 -15.22
C GLN A 17 -0.90 0.05 -15.48
N GLY A 18 0.00 0.72 -14.77
CA GLY A 18 1.42 0.39 -14.79
C GLY A 18 1.69 -0.94 -14.08
N GLY A 19 2.74 -1.64 -14.51
CA GLY A 19 3.21 -2.83 -13.80
C GLY A 19 3.85 -2.49 -12.46
N ILE A 20 4.26 -3.53 -11.73
CA ILE A 20 5.03 -3.37 -10.47
C ILE A 20 6.27 -2.49 -10.71
N SER A 21 6.97 -2.74 -11.80
CA SER A 21 8.19 -2.04 -12.19
C SER A 21 7.99 -0.57 -12.51
N ASP A 22 6.99 -0.26 -13.34
CA ASP A 22 6.65 1.13 -13.67
C ASP A 22 6.26 1.90 -12.39
N THR A 23 5.54 1.22 -11.49
CA THR A 23 5.11 1.80 -10.22
C THR A 23 6.30 2.09 -9.30
N ILE A 24 7.25 1.15 -9.21
CA ILE A 24 8.49 1.35 -8.46
C ILE A 24 9.27 2.54 -9.02
N GLU A 25 9.45 2.60 -10.34
CA GLU A 25 10.19 3.70 -10.98
C GLU A 25 9.50 5.05 -10.72
N PHE A 26 8.17 5.10 -10.87
CA PHE A 26 7.36 6.29 -10.61
C PHE A 26 7.51 6.78 -9.16
N ILE A 27 7.49 5.87 -8.18
CA ILE A 27 7.66 6.20 -6.77
C ILE A 27 9.08 6.72 -6.50
N LEU A 28 10.11 6.03 -7.01
CA LEU A 28 11.50 6.45 -6.79
C LEU A 28 11.81 7.82 -7.39
N LYS A 29 11.16 8.20 -8.51
CA LYS A 29 11.27 9.53 -9.12
C LYS A 29 10.67 10.65 -8.28
N LYS A 30 9.82 10.35 -7.28
CA LYS A 30 9.24 11.36 -6.37
C LYS A 30 10.19 11.77 -5.23
N TYR A 31 11.27 11.01 -5.02
CA TYR A 31 12.23 11.26 -3.95
C TYR A 31 13.55 11.82 -4.51
N ASP A 32 14.32 12.48 -3.65
CA ASP A 32 15.68 12.88 -3.98
C ASP A 32 16.58 11.66 -4.21
N ALA A 33 17.73 11.88 -4.86
CA ALA A 33 18.63 10.80 -5.25
C ALA A 33 19.13 9.96 -4.06
N GLN A 34 19.38 10.59 -2.91
CA GLN A 34 19.89 9.91 -1.71
C GLN A 34 18.80 9.01 -1.12
N THR A 35 17.61 9.55 -0.91
CA THR A 35 16.47 8.78 -0.39
C THR A 35 16.11 7.63 -1.34
N ALA A 36 16.07 7.88 -2.65
CA ALA A 36 15.78 6.85 -3.63
C ALA A 36 16.84 5.71 -3.64
N ASN A 37 18.11 6.03 -3.40
CA ASN A 37 19.16 5.01 -3.23
C ASN A 37 18.93 4.17 -1.96
N ASN A 38 18.64 4.83 -0.83
CA ASN A 38 18.37 4.14 0.44
C ASN A 38 17.16 3.19 0.34
N LEU A 39 16.12 3.59 -0.41
CA LEU A 39 14.94 2.75 -0.68
C LEU A 39 15.30 1.55 -1.56
N ALA A 40 16.11 1.74 -2.60
CA ALA A 40 16.56 0.65 -3.49
C ALA A 40 17.48 -0.36 -2.79
N GLU A 41 18.22 0.07 -1.76
CA GLU A 41 19.03 -0.82 -0.90
C GLU A 41 18.18 -1.64 0.08
N ASN A 42 16.93 -1.24 0.34
CA ASN A 42 16.10 -1.87 1.37
C ASN A 42 14.75 -2.33 0.80
N VAL A 43 14.78 -3.23 -0.18
CA VAL A 43 13.56 -3.80 -0.77
C VAL A 43 13.24 -5.13 -0.11
N PHE A 44 12.05 -5.22 0.48
CA PHE A 44 11.54 -6.44 1.10
C PHE A 44 10.29 -6.94 0.39
N LEU A 45 10.32 -8.20 -0.06
CA LEU A 45 9.23 -8.83 -0.79
C LEU A 45 8.37 -9.67 0.15
N THR A 46 7.09 -9.31 0.23
CA THR A 46 6.07 -9.93 1.10
C THR A 46 4.79 -10.18 0.30
N GLY A 47 3.96 -11.12 0.77
CA GLY A 47 2.71 -11.53 0.13
C GLY A 47 2.79 -12.85 -0.65
N GLY A 48 1.65 -13.38 -1.06
CA GLY A 48 1.56 -14.65 -1.80
C GLY A 48 2.26 -14.65 -3.16
N PRO A 49 2.06 -13.62 -4.03
CA PRO A 49 2.65 -13.60 -5.38
C PRO A 49 4.18 -13.62 -5.42
N THR A 50 4.87 -13.25 -4.33
CA THR A 50 6.34 -13.22 -4.30
C THR A 50 6.96 -14.63 -4.26
N LYS A 51 6.16 -15.66 -3.96
CA LYS A 51 6.58 -17.08 -4.06
C LYS A 51 6.65 -17.59 -5.49
N LEU A 52 6.23 -16.80 -6.48
CA LEU A 52 6.39 -17.17 -7.88
C LEU A 52 7.88 -17.39 -8.20
N PRO A 53 8.19 -18.39 -9.04
CA PRO A 53 9.58 -18.70 -9.38
C PRO A 53 10.24 -17.50 -10.06
N ALA A 54 11.50 -17.24 -9.69
CA ALA A 54 12.31 -16.14 -10.20
C ALA A 54 11.75 -14.72 -9.94
N PHE A 55 10.77 -14.55 -9.04
CA PHE A 55 10.15 -13.24 -8.78
C PHE A 55 11.15 -12.24 -8.18
N LYS A 56 11.96 -12.68 -7.22
CA LYS A 56 13.01 -11.85 -6.60
C LYS A 56 14.03 -11.39 -7.64
N GLU A 57 14.50 -12.31 -8.47
CA GLU A 57 15.48 -12.08 -9.53
C GLU A 57 14.93 -11.11 -10.58
N ARG A 58 13.64 -11.26 -10.91
CA ARG A 58 12.94 -10.34 -11.81
C ARG A 58 12.94 -8.92 -11.24
N VAL A 59 12.44 -8.72 -10.01
CA VAL A 59 12.40 -7.41 -9.36
C VAL A 59 13.81 -6.81 -9.23
N TYR A 60 14.81 -7.61 -8.87
CA TYR A 60 16.20 -7.16 -8.78
C TYR A 60 16.72 -6.65 -10.12
N ARG A 61 16.50 -7.40 -11.21
CA ARG A 61 16.94 -6.99 -12.55
C ARG A 61 16.27 -5.69 -12.99
N GLU A 62 14.97 -5.57 -12.79
CA GLU A 62 14.19 -4.38 -13.16
C GLU A 62 14.67 -3.14 -12.38
N LEU A 63 14.86 -3.28 -11.06
CA LEU A 63 15.45 -2.22 -10.23
C LEU A 63 16.88 -1.86 -10.69
N ARG A 64 17.67 -2.85 -11.09
CA ARG A 64 19.05 -2.63 -11.54
C ARG A 64 19.11 -1.84 -12.84
N GLU A 65 18.20 -2.09 -13.76
CA GLU A 65 18.08 -1.38 -15.04
C GLU A 65 17.60 0.08 -14.84
N MET A 66 16.79 0.35 -13.82
CA MET A 66 16.28 1.70 -13.52
C MET A 66 17.28 2.60 -12.77
N ARG A 67 18.34 2.03 -12.16
CA ARG A 67 19.25 2.76 -11.26
C ARG A 67 20.66 2.91 -11.84
N PRO A 68 21.39 3.98 -11.45
CA PRO A 68 22.79 4.13 -11.82
C PRO A 68 23.66 2.91 -11.45
N LEU A 69 24.76 2.72 -12.19
CA LEU A 69 25.66 1.58 -12.01
C LEU A 69 26.26 1.48 -10.59
N GLU A 70 26.36 2.58 -9.86
CA GLU A 70 26.98 2.59 -8.52
C GLU A 70 25.97 2.40 -7.37
N THR A 71 24.67 2.32 -7.66
CA THR A 71 23.65 2.12 -6.61
C THR A 71 23.68 0.70 -6.06
N ASN A 72 23.84 0.56 -4.74
CA ASN A 72 23.63 -0.69 -4.04
C ASN A 72 22.14 -1.05 -4.05
N ILE A 73 21.82 -2.23 -4.58
CA ILE A 73 20.45 -2.75 -4.62
C ILE A 73 20.41 -4.06 -3.85
N ASN A 74 19.47 -4.18 -2.93
CA ASN A 74 19.31 -5.39 -2.16
C ASN A 74 17.82 -5.72 -1.99
N VAL A 75 17.45 -6.84 -2.59
CA VAL A 75 16.09 -7.38 -2.59
C VAL A 75 16.08 -8.61 -1.69
N LYS A 76 15.35 -8.51 -0.58
CA LYS A 76 15.16 -9.58 0.40
C LYS A 76 13.80 -10.21 0.18
N LEU A 77 13.76 -11.54 0.20
CA LEU A 77 12.54 -12.33 0.20
C LEU A 77 12.50 -13.07 1.55
N SER A 78 11.38 -12.99 2.25
CA SER A 78 11.18 -13.75 3.49
C SER A 78 11.12 -15.25 3.23
N ASP A 79 11.43 -16.05 4.25
CA ASP A 79 11.20 -17.49 4.24
C ASP A 79 9.69 -17.82 4.25
N SER A 80 8.87 -16.94 4.82
CA SER A 80 7.42 -17.13 4.98
C SER A 80 6.58 -15.90 4.56
N PRO A 81 6.66 -15.46 3.30
CA PRO A 81 6.10 -14.19 2.84
C PRO A 81 4.57 -14.08 2.95
N ILE A 82 3.87 -15.21 3.07
CA ILE A 82 2.41 -15.25 3.29
C ILE A 82 2.06 -14.90 4.74
N LEU A 83 2.92 -15.26 5.70
CA LEU A 83 2.68 -15.10 7.14
C LEU A 83 3.36 -13.86 7.73
N ASP A 84 4.28 -13.22 7.00
CA ASP A 84 5.00 -12.03 7.46
C ASP A 84 4.07 -10.93 7.99
N ALA A 85 2.96 -10.66 7.29
CA ALA A 85 1.98 -9.67 7.73
C ALA A 85 1.38 -10.02 9.10
N TRP A 86 1.06 -11.31 9.31
CA TRP A 86 0.53 -11.79 10.58
C TRP A 86 1.58 -11.77 11.69
N PHE A 87 2.82 -12.18 11.39
CA PHE A 87 3.91 -12.11 12.36
C PHE A 87 4.22 -10.67 12.78
N GLY A 88 4.24 -9.74 11.83
CA GLY A 88 4.39 -8.31 12.12
C GLY A 88 3.25 -7.76 12.98
N ALA A 89 2.00 -8.13 12.69
CA ALA A 89 0.84 -7.74 13.50
C ALA A 89 0.90 -8.35 14.92
N LYS A 90 1.30 -9.61 15.04
CA LYS A 90 1.51 -10.28 16.34
C LYS A 90 2.60 -9.57 17.14
N GLU A 91 3.73 -9.24 16.52
CA GLU A 91 4.82 -8.52 17.20
C GLU A 91 4.36 -7.13 17.63
N PHE A 92 3.66 -6.41 16.76
CA PHE A 92 3.08 -5.10 17.04
C PHE A 92 2.10 -5.14 18.22
N ALA A 93 1.21 -6.14 18.27
CA ALA A 93 0.26 -6.33 19.36
C ALA A 93 0.92 -6.65 20.72
N ASN A 94 2.13 -7.22 20.71
CA ASN A 94 2.89 -7.55 21.92
C ASN A 94 3.74 -6.39 22.45
N LYS A 95 3.75 -5.23 21.79
CA LYS A 95 4.47 -4.06 22.28
C LYS A 95 3.85 -3.52 23.57
N GLN A 96 4.68 -3.01 24.47
CA GLN A 96 4.20 -2.47 25.77
C GLN A 96 3.27 -1.26 25.61
N ASP A 97 3.45 -0.49 24.54
CA ASP A 97 2.66 0.69 24.21
C ASP A 97 1.46 0.37 23.31
N PHE A 98 1.11 -0.91 23.11
CA PHE A 98 0.04 -1.32 22.19
C PHE A 98 -1.31 -0.63 22.47
N HIS A 99 -1.60 -0.36 23.75
CA HIS A 99 -2.82 0.33 24.19
C HIS A 99 -3.01 1.72 23.56
N LYS A 100 -1.94 2.39 23.12
CA LYS A 100 -2.01 3.71 22.46
C LYS A 100 -2.58 3.64 21.04
N TYR A 101 -2.58 2.46 20.43
CA TYR A 101 -3.08 2.24 19.07
C TYR A 101 -4.50 1.67 19.07
N LEU A 102 -5.15 1.56 20.23
CA LEU A 102 -6.50 1.02 20.38
C LEU A 102 -7.52 2.13 20.58
N LEU A 103 -8.63 2.05 19.85
CA LEU A 103 -9.76 2.95 20.01
C LEU A 103 -10.56 2.58 21.26
N THR A 104 -10.85 3.56 22.12
CA THR A 104 -11.72 3.32 23.28
C THR A 104 -13.19 3.51 22.92
N PRO A 105 -14.13 2.90 23.67
CA PRO A 105 -15.56 3.11 23.45
C PRO A 105 -15.99 4.58 23.53
N GLU A 106 -15.35 5.37 24.39
CA GLU A 106 -15.63 6.81 24.54
C GLU A 106 -15.20 7.59 23.29
N MET A 107 -14.00 7.32 22.78
CA MET A 107 -13.52 7.94 21.53
C MET A 107 -14.42 7.58 20.34
N TYR A 108 -14.88 6.33 20.27
CA TYR A 108 -15.82 5.90 19.23
C TYR A 108 -17.17 6.61 19.34
N ALA A 109 -17.68 6.80 20.57
CA ALA A 109 -18.94 7.50 20.79
C ALA A 109 -18.87 8.99 20.41
N GLU A 110 -17.72 9.64 20.59
CA GLU A 110 -17.52 11.06 20.27
C GLU A 110 -17.18 11.28 18.78
N MET A 111 -16.31 10.46 18.21
CA MET A 111 -15.74 10.67 16.87
C MET A 111 -16.46 9.87 15.77
N GLY A 112 -17.30 8.91 16.15
CA GLY A 112 -18.04 8.05 15.23
C GLY A 112 -17.24 6.88 14.66
N GLY A 113 -17.88 6.13 13.77
CA GLY A 113 -17.34 4.89 13.21
C GLY A 113 -16.24 5.07 12.16
N ASP A 114 -16.07 6.28 11.63
CA ASP A 114 -15.09 6.57 10.58
C ASP A 114 -13.73 6.98 11.15
N TYR A 115 -13.65 7.19 12.47
CA TYR A 115 -12.42 7.62 13.13
C TYR A 115 -11.48 6.44 13.39
N PHE A 116 -10.23 6.62 12.97
CA PHE A 116 -9.13 5.70 13.25
C PHE A 116 -7.98 6.46 13.92
N ILE A 117 -7.28 5.78 14.82
CA ILE A 117 -6.09 6.36 15.46
C ILE A 117 -4.97 6.45 14.43
N GLU A 118 -4.50 7.68 14.21
CA GLU A 118 -3.35 7.94 13.37
C GLU A 118 -2.08 7.41 14.03
N ASN A 119 -1.34 6.60 13.29
CA ASN A 119 -0.04 6.10 13.71
C ASN A 119 0.77 5.68 12.49
N SER A 120 2.05 5.40 12.69
CA SER A 120 2.97 5.02 11.61
C SER A 120 2.57 3.75 10.84
N CYS A 121 1.67 2.94 11.38
CA CYS A 121 1.19 1.67 10.80
C CYS A 121 -0.28 1.75 10.33
N SER A 122 -0.92 2.91 10.43
CA SER A 122 -2.31 3.15 10.03
C SER A 122 -2.38 4.24 8.97
N ASN A 123 -3.53 4.37 8.32
CA ASN A 123 -3.79 5.48 7.42
C ASN A 123 -3.98 6.78 8.22
N ILE A 124 -3.70 7.90 7.56
CA ILE A 124 -4.08 9.24 8.07
C ILE A 124 -5.60 9.31 8.08
N TYR A 125 -6.17 9.81 9.17
CA TYR A 125 -7.61 9.98 9.26
C TYR A 125 -8.05 11.06 8.28
N CYS A 126 -9.06 10.74 7.48
CA CYS A 126 -9.65 11.67 6.53
C CYS A 126 -11.14 11.76 6.84
N PRO A 127 -11.65 12.91 7.33
CA PRO A 127 -13.06 13.07 7.55
C PRO A 127 -13.80 12.96 6.22
N LEU A 128 -14.93 12.25 6.22
CA LEU A 128 -15.81 12.25 5.05
C LEU A 128 -16.25 13.69 4.77
N PRO A 129 -16.33 14.11 3.50
CA PRO A 129 -16.96 15.37 3.15
C PRO A 129 -18.36 15.40 3.77
N GLU A 130 -18.73 16.53 4.38
CA GLU A 130 -20.10 16.72 4.85
C GLU A 130 -21.05 16.43 3.68
N ALA A 131 -22.09 15.64 3.95
CA ALA A 131 -23.09 15.34 2.94
C ALA A 131 -23.61 16.67 2.38
N VAL A 132 -23.47 16.85 1.06
CA VAL A 132 -24.05 18.01 0.38
C VAL A 132 -25.53 18.01 0.73
N GLN A 133 -25.98 19.03 1.45
CA GLN A 133 -27.39 19.21 1.75
C GLN A 133 -28.13 19.21 0.41
N GLU A 134 -29.03 18.24 0.20
CA GLU A 134 -29.90 18.26 -0.97
C GLU A 134 -30.62 19.62 -0.98
N PRO A 135 -30.68 20.32 -2.11
CA PRO A 135 -31.34 21.61 -2.16
C PRO A 135 -32.79 21.43 -1.71
N GLU A 136 -33.19 22.20 -0.69
CA GLU A 136 -34.57 22.23 -0.18
C GLU A 136 -35.51 22.49 -1.37
N GLY A 137 -36.28 21.46 -1.77
CA GLY A 137 -37.27 21.58 -2.85
C GLY A 137 -37.41 20.39 -3.81
N LEU A 138 -36.55 19.36 -3.75
CA LEU A 138 -36.68 18.19 -4.62
C LEU A 138 -37.65 17.10 -4.08
N SER A 139 -38.04 17.16 -2.81
CA SER A 139 -38.98 16.21 -2.21
C SER A 139 -40.46 16.52 -2.52
N GLU A 140 -40.80 17.76 -2.88
CA GLU A 140 -42.19 18.16 -3.15
C GLU A 140 -42.68 17.77 -4.56
N LEU A 141 -41.77 17.52 -5.50
CA LEU A 141 -42.10 17.16 -6.89
C LEU A 141 -42.44 15.67 -7.10
N ASN A 142 -42.18 14.81 -6.12
CA ASN A 142 -42.40 13.35 -6.26
C ASN A 142 -43.71 12.85 -5.63
N THR A 143 -44.61 13.76 -5.22
CA THR A 143 -45.91 13.40 -4.62
C THR A 143 -47.09 13.58 -5.58
N GLU A 144 -46.86 14.01 -6.82
CA GLU A 144 -47.89 14.18 -7.85
C GLU A 144 -47.68 13.24 -9.06
N ILE A 145 -47.73 11.91 -8.83
CA ILE A 145 -48.11 10.92 -9.87
C ILE A 145 -48.96 9.81 -9.22
#